data_AF-A0A7J2MF46-F1
#
_entry.id   AF-A0A7J2MF46-F1
#
_cell.length_a   1.000
_cell.length_b   1.000
_cell.length_c   1.000
_cell.angle_alpha   90.00
_cell.angle_beta   90.00
_cell.angle_gamma   90.00
#
_symmetry.space_group_name_H-M   'P 1'
#
loop_
_entity.id
_entity.type
_entity.pdbx_description
1 polymer ?
#
loop_
_entity_poly.entity_id
_entity_poly.type
_entity_poly.pdbx_seq_one_letter_code
_entity_poly.pdbx_strand_id
1 'polypeptide(L)'
;KRAAMMGDQGKMMKQQFKPMAYISIISLPLFFWAYAYVGNHPDFTIVFPFWGVKSLVEPAFLGIQYWIVWYMICSLPVSQVIRKALDIGGA
;
A
#
# COMPACT_ATOMS: atom_id res chain seq x y z
N LYS A 1 -3.93 -30.21 22.41
CA LYS A 1 -3.97 -29.93 20.95
C LYS A 1 -4.31 -28.46 20.62
N ARG A 2 -5.43 -27.88 21.09
CA ARG A 2 -5.78 -26.45 20.83
C ARG A 2 -4.76 -25.42 21.38
N ALA A 3 -4.24 -25.63 22.59
CA ALA A 3 -3.24 -24.74 23.19
C ALA A 3 -1.91 -24.70 22.40
N ALA A 4 -1.50 -25.82 21.79
CA ALA A 4 -0.31 -25.87 20.93
C ALA A 4 -0.54 -25.11 19.61
N MET A 5 -1.72 -25.27 18.98
CA MET A 5 -2.06 -24.51 17.77
C MET A 5 -2.17 -22.99 18.01
N MET A 6 -2.66 -22.57 19.18
CA MET A 6 -2.68 -21.15 19.57
C MET A 6 -1.26 -20.61 19.79
N GLY A 7 -0.38 -21.40 20.40
CA GLY A 7 1.03 -21.07 20.58
C GLY A 7 1.78 -20.90 19.25
N ASP A 8 1.52 -21.77 18.27
CA ASP A 8 2.14 -21.70 16.94
C ASP A 8 1.56 -20.56 16.09
N GLN A 9 0.26 -20.25 16.19
CA GLN A 9 -0.31 -19.04 15.57
C GLN A 9 0.34 -17.77 16.12
N GLY A 10 0.57 -17.70 17.43
CA GLY A 10 1.27 -16.57 18.05
C GLY A 10 2.71 -16.41 17.56
N LYS A 11 3.42 -17.51 17.30
CA LYS A 11 4.76 -17.48 16.70
C LYS A 11 4.74 -17.05 15.24
N MET A 12 3.80 -17.56 14.45
CA MET A 12 3.62 -17.20 13.04
C MET A 12 3.28 -15.71 12.88
N MET A 13 2.42 -15.18 13.76
CA MET A 13 2.07 -13.76 13.79
C MET A 13 3.30 -12.88 14.10
N LYS A 14 4.13 -13.25 15.09
CA LYS A 14 5.39 -12.55 15.40
C LYS A 14 6.39 -12.57 14.23
N GLN A 15 6.46 -13.67 13.50
CA GLN A 15 7.32 -13.78 12.31
C GLN A 15 6.84 -12.90 11.15
N GLN A 16 5.54 -12.66 11.02
CA GLN A 16 4.98 -11.74 10.02
C GLN A 16 5.15 -10.26 10.41
N PHE A 17 5.18 -9.94 11.70
CA PHE A 17 5.38 -8.56 12.15
C PHE A 17 6.79 -8.03 11.94
N LYS A 18 7.82 -8.87 12.09
CA LYS A 18 9.21 -8.46 11.85
C LYS A 18 9.41 -7.85 10.45
N PRO A 19 9.08 -8.53 9.34
CA PRO A 19 9.23 -7.95 8.00
C PRO A 19 8.31 -6.75 7.79
N MET A 20 7.10 -6.74 8.33
CA MET A 20 6.18 -5.59 8.22
C MET A 20 6.74 -4.32 8.87
N ALA A 21 7.41 -4.44 10.03
CA ALA A 21 8.00 -3.30 10.72
C ALA A 21 9.22 -2.73 9.97
N TYR A 22 10.07 -3.58 9.39
CA TYR A 22 11.20 -3.09 8.60
C TYR A 22 10.75 -2.33 7.34
N ILE A 23 9.73 -2.86 6.65
CA ILE A 23 9.16 -2.21 5.46
C ILE A 23 8.51 -0.88 5.84
N SER A 24 7.78 -0.83 6.97
CA SER A 24 7.07 0.39 7.38
C SER A 24 8.00 1.54 7.79
N ILE A 25 9.16 1.24 8.38
CA ILE A 25 10.18 2.26 8.72
C ILE A 25 10.66 2.98 7.45
N ILE A 26 10.74 2.29 6.32
CA ILE A 26 11.16 2.88 5.04
C ILE A 26 9.97 3.52 4.32
N SER A 27 8.80 2.86 4.33
CA SER A 27 7.64 3.35 3.61
C SER A 27 7.06 4.63 4.21
N LEU A 28 7.03 4.78 5.55
CA LEU A 28 6.45 5.96 6.21
C LEU A 28 7.12 7.28 5.81
N PRO A 29 8.47 7.42 5.85
CA PRO A 29 9.16 8.60 5.33
C PRO A 29 8.89 8.85 3.85
N LEU A 30 8.85 7.79 3.02
CA LEU A 30 8.55 7.90 1.59
C LEU A 30 7.14 8.43 1.34
N PHE A 31 6.14 7.95 2.08
CA PHE A 31 4.78 8.46 2.00
C PHE A 31 4.66 9.91 2.45
N PHE A 32 5.33 10.28 3.54
CA PHE A 32 5.34 11.65 4.03
C PHE A 32 5.98 12.61 3.02
N TRP A 33 7.10 12.19 2.43
CA TRP A 33 7.75 12.92 1.35
C TRP A 33 6.86 13.04 0.11
N ALA A 34 6.20 11.95 -0.31
CA ALA A 34 5.30 11.95 -1.45
C ALA A 34 4.11 12.92 -1.23
N TYR A 35 3.53 12.92 -0.02
CA TYR A 35 2.47 13.86 0.35
C TYR A 35 2.94 15.32 0.24
N ALA A 36 4.12 15.63 0.79
CA ALA A 36 4.69 16.98 0.71
C ALA A 36 5.05 17.36 -0.74
N TYR A 37 5.62 16.45 -1.52
CA TYR A 37 6.04 16.70 -2.90
C TYR A 37 4.85 16.98 -3.81
N VAL A 38 3.81 16.14 -3.72
CA VAL A 38 2.56 16.32 -4.49
C VAL A 38 1.84 17.61 -4.06
N GLY A 39 1.86 17.95 -2.76
CA GLY A 39 1.31 19.22 -2.27
C GLY A 39 2.02 20.47 -2.80
N ASN A 40 3.33 20.39 -3.07
CA ASN A 40 4.11 21.51 -3.64
C ASN A 40 4.03 21.61 -5.18
N HIS A 41 3.44 20.62 -5.86
CA HIS A 41 3.34 20.57 -7.31
C HIS A 41 1.89 20.25 -7.75
N PRO A 42 0.97 21.24 -7.64
CA PRO A 42 -0.42 21.06 -8.04
C PRO A 42 -0.61 20.81 -9.55
N ASP A 43 0.44 21.08 -10.33
CA ASP A 43 0.49 20.95 -11.79
C ASP A 43 0.53 19.48 -12.24
N PHE A 44 0.83 18.55 -11.33
CA PHE A 44 0.78 17.13 -11.67
C PHE A 44 -0.65 16.71 -11.97
N THR A 45 -0.84 16.28 -13.21
CA THR A 45 -2.09 15.70 -13.70
C THR A 45 -1.85 14.27 -14.16
N ILE A 46 -2.78 13.38 -13.85
CA ILE A 46 -2.80 12.01 -14.36
C ILE A 46 -4.07 11.83 -15.19
N VAL A 47 -3.92 11.13 -16.31
CA VAL A 47 -5.06 10.67 -17.11
C VAL A 47 -5.55 9.36 -16.52
N PHE A 48 -6.67 9.42 -15.81
CA PHE A 48 -7.32 8.21 -15.30
C PHE A 48 -8.12 7.53 -16.43
N PRO A 49 -8.06 6.20 -16.56
CA PRO A 49 -8.71 5.47 -17.66
C PRO A 49 -10.23 5.63 -17.70
N PHE A 50 -10.88 5.89 -16.56
CA PHE A 50 -12.35 6.04 -16.47
C PHE A 50 -12.82 7.48 -16.22
N TRP A 51 -11.94 8.37 -15.75
CA TRP A 51 -12.32 9.73 -15.31
C TRP A 51 -11.63 10.87 -16.08
N GLY A 52 -10.70 10.57 -16.99
CA GLY A 52 -9.97 11.57 -17.76
C GLY A 52 -8.86 12.26 -16.97
N VAL A 53 -8.45 13.46 -17.42
CA VAL A 53 -7.37 14.24 -16.79
C VAL A 53 -7.84 14.79 -15.45
N LYS A 54 -7.16 14.42 -14.36
CA LYS A 54 -7.40 14.96 -13.01
C LYS A 54 -6.10 15.40 -12.34
N SER A 55 -6.16 16.47 -11.55
CA SER A 55 -5.03 16.89 -10.73
C SER A 55 -4.86 15.92 -9.56
N LEU A 56 -3.61 15.59 -9.23
CA LEU A 56 -3.29 14.64 -8.16
C LEU A 56 -3.64 15.18 -6.77
N VAL A 57 -3.71 16.51 -6.62
CA VAL A 57 -3.98 17.22 -5.35
C VAL A 57 -5.48 17.39 -5.09
N GLU A 58 -6.32 17.23 -6.12
CA GLU A 58 -7.77 17.40 -6.00
C GLU A 58 -8.35 16.33 -5.05
N PRO A 59 -9.32 16.69 -4.19
CA PRO A 59 -10.02 15.70 -3.36
C PRO A 59 -10.88 14.78 -4.25
N ALA A 60 -10.65 13.48 -4.13
CA ALA A 60 -11.44 12.45 -4.80
C ALA A 60 -12.73 12.12 -4.01
N PHE A 61 -13.43 11.07 -4.43
CA PHE A 61 -14.74 10.62 -3.92
C PHE A 61 -14.87 10.50 -2.40
N LEU A 62 -13.76 10.32 -1.67
CA LEU A 62 -13.73 10.15 -0.21
C LEU A 62 -13.06 11.33 0.53
N GLY A 63 -12.87 12.48 -0.11
CA GLY A 63 -12.17 13.63 0.47
C GLY A 63 -10.64 13.44 0.62
N ILE A 64 -10.13 12.28 0.19
CA ILE A 64 -8.70 11.96 0.08
C ILE A 64 -8.18 12.32 -1.31
N GLN A 65 -6.90 12.71 -1.40
CA GLN A 65 -6.28 13.13 -2.67
C GLN A 65 -6.23 11.98 -3.69
N TYR A 66 -6.39 12.31 -4.99
CA TYR A 66 -6.40 11.33 -6.08
C TYR A 66 -5.16 10.43 -6.12
N TRP A 67 -3.98 10.96 -5.78
CA TRP A 67 -2.75 10.15 -5.78
C TRP A 67 -2.78 9.01 -4.75
N ILE A 68 -3.43 9.22 -3.59
CA ILE A 68 -3.58 8.19 -2.55
C ILE A 68 -4.53 7.10 -3.04
N VAL A 69 -5.66 7.50 -3.63
CA VAL A 69 -6.64 6.56 -4.20
C VAL A 69 -5.98 5.71 -5.27
N TRP A 70 -5.21 6.33 -6.16
CA TRP A 70 -4.50 5.63 -7.22
C TRP A 70 -3.45 4.66 -6.67
N TYR A 71 -2.68 5.10 -5.68
CA TYR A 71 -1.73 4.25 -4.98
C TYR A 71 -2.41 3.00 -4.37
N MET A 72 -3.56 3.16 -3.73
CA MET A 72 -4.33 2.04 -3.15
C MET A 72 -4.79 1.05 -4.23
N ILE A 73 -5.36 1.56 -5.33
CA ILE A 73 -5.84 0.72 -6.44
C ILE A 73 -4.70 -0.07 -7.08
N CYS A 74 -3.52 0.55 -7.26
CA CYS A 74 -2.36 -0.13 -7.84
C CYS A 74 -1.66 -1.08 -6.85
N SER A 75 -1.61 -0.74 -5.55
CA SER A 75 -0.86 -1.54 -4.56
C SER A 75 -1.50 -2.90 -4.25
N LEU A 76 -2.83 -3.00 -4.26
CA LEU A 76 -3.57 -4.24 -4.00
C LEU A 76 -3.23 -5.36 -5.01
N PRO A 77 -3.41 -5.17 -6.34
CA PRO A 77 -3.06 -6.18 -7.32
C PRO A 77 -1.55 -6.44 -7.37
N VAL A 78 -0.71 -5.41 -7.22
CA VAL A 78 0.76 -5.59 -7.19
C VAL A 78 1.17 -6.51 -6.04
N SER A 79 0.58 -6.34 -4.85
CA SER A 79 0.85 -7.22 -3.71
C SER A 79 0.49 -8.68 -3.99
N GLN A 80 -0.63 -8.90 -4.69
CA GLN A 80 -1.08 -10.25 -5.06
C GLN A 80 -0.19 -10.85 -6.15
N VAL A 81 0.22 -10.05 -7.13
CA VAL A 81 1.15 -10.47 -8.20
C VAL A 81 2.51 -10.85 -7.62
N ILE A 82 3.07 -10.06 -6.70
CA ILE A 82 4.37 -10.36 -6.06
C ILE A 82 4.30 -11.68 -5.30
N ARG A 83 3.23 -11.91 -4.53
CA ARG A 83 3.02 -13.18 -3.82
C ARG A 83 2.97 -14.36 -4.78
N LYS A 84 2.26 -14.20 -5.91
CA LYS A 84 2.14 -15.24 -6.93
C LYS A 84 3.44 -15.47 -7.70
N ALA A 85 4.20 -14.42 -7.98
CA ALA A 85 5.46 -14.47 -8.72
C ALA A 85 6.60 -15.09 -7.90
N LEU A 86 6.62 -14.85 -6.59
CA LEU A 86 7.63 -15.41 -5.68
C LEU A 86 7.25 -16.81 -5.15
N ASP A 87 6.10 -17.35 -5.56
CA ASP A 87 5.52 -18.60 -5.06
C ASP A 87 5.42 -18.67 -3.51
N ILE A 88 5.38 -17.51 -2.85
CA ILE A 88 5.23 -17.40 -1.40
C ILE A 88 3.74 -17.51 -1.11
N GLY A 89 3.26 -18.75 -1.04
CA GLY A 89 1.85 -19.07 -0.78
C GLY A 89 1.18 -19.89 -1.87
N GLY A 90 1.91 -20.76 -2.56
CA GLY A 90 1.31 -21.97 -3.13
C GLY A 90 0.65 -22.78 -2.00
N ALA A 91 -0.68 -22.77 -1.99
CA ALA A 91 -1.43 -23.90 -1.45
C ALA A 91 -1.30 -25.08 -2.43
#